data_AF-A0AAU9TFW0-F1
#
_entry.id   AF-A0AAU9TFW0-F1
#
_cell.length_a   1.000
_cell.length_b   1.000
_cell.length_c   1.000
_cell.angle_alpha   90.00
_cell.angle_beta   90.00
_cell.angle_gamma   90.00
#
_symmetry.space_group_name_H-M   'P 1'
#
loop_
_entity.id
_entity.type
_entity.pdbx_description
1 polymer ?
#
loop_
_entity_poly.entity_id
_entity_poly.type
_entity_poly.pdbx_seq_one_letter_code
_entity_poly.pdbx_strand_id
1 'polypeptide(L)'
;MSPQMKYLGLILDGGWTFGPHFAMVGPKVVKAASALGRLLPNLGGPSAACRQLYSGVCRSMATYGAPVWADRLTAKNKAALRAAQRTIAVRVIRGYRTISWAAATALAGDPPWELVAEVLAETYSYVSGRRALGENPTLDGILRVRRMGQEALMRRWGEDLAGQPYGTRVTAAIRPVLERWMRRKRKPLTFRLTQGNPFTDDIQDARVGSPRPMSDSALWECNTVLNPCGSLQPL
;
A
#
# COMPACT_ATOMS: atom_id res chain seq x y z
N MET A 1 22.14 -0.43 -24.87
CA MET A 1 21.23 0.34 -23.98
C MET A 1 19.95 0.58 -24.76
N SER A 2 18.81 0.10 -24.27
CA SER A 2 17.53 0.40 -24.91
C SER A 2 17.26 1.91 -24.86
N PRO A 3 16.67 2.53 -25.90
CA PRO A 3 16.29 3.93 -25.85
C PRO A 3 15.34 4.18 -24.67
N GLN A 4 15.59 5.29 -23.97
CA GLN A 4 14.82 5.71 -22.80
C GLN A 4 14.29 7.12 -23.00
N MET A 5 13.04 7.37 -22.61
CA MET A 5 12.40 8.68 -22.67
C MET A 5 11.74 9.01 -21.34
N LYS A 6 11.91 10.25 -20.87
CA LYS A 6 11.21 10.75 -19.70
C LYS A 6 9.90 11.41 -20.13
N TYR A 7 8.79 10.95 -19.57
CA TYR A 7 7.46 11.51 -19.85
C TYR A 7 6.62 11.56 -18.58
N LEU A 8 6.09 12.75 -18.25
CA LEU A 8 5.29 12.99 -17.04
C LEU A 8 5.92 12.39 -15.76
N GLY A 9 7.24 12.47 -15.62
CA GLY A 9 7.97 11.92 -14.46
C GLY A 9 8.18 10.39 -14.48
N LEU A 10 7.66 9.68 -15.47
CA LEU A 10 7.95 8.27 -15.74
C LEU A 10 9.16 8.14 -16.67
N ILE A 11 9.90 7.04 -16.55
CA ILE A 11 10.94 6.67 -17.53
C ILE A 11 10.40 5.47 -18.31
N LEU A 12 10.20 5.70 -19.60
CA LEU A 12 9.78 4.69 -20.56
C LEU A 12 11.03 4.12 -21.23
N ASP A 13 11.19 2.80 -21.19
CA ASP A 13 12.16 2.06 -21.98
C ASP A 13 11.48 1.46 -23.22
N GLY A 14 12.24 1.22 -24.30
CA GLY A 14 11.68 0.65 -25.54
C GLY A 14 10.96 -0.69 -25.37
N GLY A 15 11.21 -1.44 -24.29
CA GLY A 15 10.51 -2.69 -23.96
C GLY A 15 9.25 -2.51 -23.12
N TRP A 16 8.89 -1.27 -22.74
CA TRP A 16 7.78 -0.97 -21.82
C TRP A 16 7.83 -1.77 -20.52
N THR A 17 9.05 -2.12 -20.08
CA THR A 17 9.25 -2.92 -18.86
C THR A 17 9.36 -2.05 -17.61
N PHE A 18 9.54 -0.74 -17.76
CA PHE A 18 9.74 0.25 -16.70
C PHE A 18 10.92 -0.07 -15.77
N GLY A 19 11.86 -0.93 -16.18
CA GLY A 19 13.02 -1.30 -15.37
C GLY A 19 13.84 -0.08 -14.90
N PRO A 20 14.22 0.86 -15.80
CA PRO A 20 14.91 2.08 -15.40
C PRO A 20 14.10 2.98 -14.46
N HIS A 21 12.77 3.01 -14.60
CA HIS A 21 11.90 3.78 -13.72
C HIS A 21 11.95 3.24 -12.28
N PHE A 22 11.78 1.94 -12.08
CA PHE A 22 11.84 1.35 -10.73
C PHE A 22 13.24 1.39 -10.11
N ALA A 23 14.29 1.34 -10.95
CA ALA A 23 15.67 1.56 -10.50
C ALA A 23 15.89 2.98 -9.91
N MET A 24 15.10 3.97 -10.32
CA MET A 24 15.13 5.33 -9.76
C MET A 24 14.12 5.50 -8.60
N VAL A 25 12.88 5.04 -8.77
CA VAL A 25 11.80 5.25 -7.80
C VAL A 25 12.06 4.50 -6.49
N GLY A 26 12.54 3.25 -6.55
CA GLY A 26 12.84 2.46 -5.36
C GLY A 26 13.79 3.19 -4.38
N PRO A 27 15.01 3.57 -4.81
CA PRO A 27 15.93 4.35 -3.99
C PRO A 27 15.36 5.70 -3.54
N LYS A 28 14.56 6.37 -4.36
CA LYS A 28 13.93 7.65 -3.99
C LYS A 28 12.94 7.48 -2.84
N VAL A 29 12.09 6.45 -2.90
CA VAL A 29 11.15 6.11 -1.83
C VAL A 29 11.90 5.67 -0.57
N VAL A 30 12.96 4.86 -0.70
CA VAL A 30 13.80 4.45 0.44
C VAL A 30 14.48 5.66 1.09
N LYS A 31 14.99 6.61 0.30
CA LYS A 31 15.60 7.85 0.81
C LYS A 31 14.58 8.70 1.57
N ALA A 32 13.37 8.84 1.03
CA ALA A 32 12.28 9.52 1.72
C ALA A 32 11.91 8.79 3.03
N ALA A 33 11.67 7.49 2.98
CA ALA A 33 11.39 6.67 4.16
C ALA A 33 12.50 6.72 5.23
N SER A 34 13.77 6.81 4.81
CA SER A 34 14.92 6.91 5.73
C SER A 34 15.04 8.28 6.36
N ALA A 35 14.83 9.35 5.59
CA ALA A 35 14.80 10.72 6.10
C ALA A 35 13.67 10.88 7.14
N LEU A 36 12.49 10.35 6.82
CA LEU A 36 11.35 10.29 7.73
C LEU A 36 11.62 9.37 8.94
N GLY A 37 12.37 8.28 8.71
CA GLY A 37 12.79 7.35 9.75
C GLY A 37 13.61 8.01 10.88
N ARG A 38 14.36 9.08 10.59
CA ARG A 38 15.08 9.86 11.61
C ARG A 38 14.15 10.55 12.59
N LEU A 39 12.94 10.91 12.15
CA LEU A 39 11.89 11.50 12.97
C LEU A 39 11.04 10.43 13.69
N LEU A 40 11.26 9.14 13.39
CA LEU A 40 10.41 8.03 13.81
C LEU A 40 11.20 6.98 14.61
N PRO A 41 11.83 7.34 15.74
CA PRO A 41 12.56 6.36 16.55
C PRO A 41 11.64 5.25 17.04
N ASN A 42 12.18 4.04 17.23
CA ASN A 42 11.38 2.89 17.66
C ASN A 42 10.79 3.08 19.07
N LEU A 43 11.51 3.81 19.93
CA LEU A 43 11.11 4.18 21.29
C LEU A 43 10.91 5.70 21.36
N GLY A 44 9.87 6.15 22.07
CA GLY A 44 9.64 7.58 22.32
C GLY A 44 9.29 8.44 21.09
N GLY A 45 8.93 7.83 19.95
CA GLY A 45 8.67 8.55 18.69
C GLY A 45 7.18 8.89 18.43
N PRO A 46 6.91 9.58 17.30
CA PRO A 46 5.59 10.04 16.89
C PRO A 46 4.50 8.97 16.87
N SER A 47 3.25 9.44 16.98
CA SER A 47 2.04 8.62 17.04
C SER A 47 1.91 7.67 15.83
N ALA A 48 1.09 6.64 15.99
CA ALA A 48 0.80 5.72 14.89
C ALA A 48 0.19 6.44 13.68
N ALA A 49 -0.63 7.46 13.89
CA ALA A 49 -1.21 8.27 12.81
C ALA A 49 -0.13 8.95 11.96
N CYS A 50 0.88 9.56 12.60
CA CYS A 50 2.00 10.18 11.90
C CYS A 50 2.79 9.17 11.05
N ARG A 51 3.02 7.96 11.57
CA ARG A 51 3.67 6.87 10.82
C ARG A 51 2.84 6.41 9.61
N GLN A 52 1.52 6.33 9.77
CA GLN A 52 0.62 5.95 8.68
C GLN A 52 0.57 7.03 7.60
N LEU A 53 0.59 8.31 7.98
CA LEU A 53 0.71 9.42 7.03
C LEU A 53 1.97 9.27 6.16
N TYR A 54 3.12 9.00 6.79
CA TYR A 54 4.38 8.78 6.06
C TYR A 54 4.38 7.53 5.19
N SER A 55 3.72 6.45 5.63
CA SER A 55 3.47 5.28 4.79
C SER A 55 2.62 5.65 3.57
N GLY A 56 1.59 6.47 3.74
CA GLY A 56 0.78 7.04 2.67
C GLY A 56 1.62 7.82 1.66
N VAL A 57 2.48 8.73 2.13
CA VAL A 57 3.40 9.50 1.26
C VAL A 57 4.30 8.57 0.44
N CYS A 58 4.92 7.57 1.08
CA CYS A 58 5.78 6.61 0.39
C CYS A 58 5.01 5.77 -0.63
N ARG A 59 3.78 5.35 -0.28
CA ARG A 59 2.88 4.64 -1.19
C ARG A 59 2.55 5.50 -2.40
N SER A 60 2.12 6.75 -2.22
CA SER A 60 1.79 7.67 -3.31
C SER A 60 2.98 7.95 -4.23
N MET A 61 4.19 8.06 -3.68
CA MET A 61 5.42 8.16 -4.48
C MET A 61 5.67 6.91 -5.32
N ALA A 62 5.42 5.74 -4.75
CA ALA A 62 5.68 4.45 -5.39
C ALA A 62 4.61 4.05 -6.41
N THR A 63 3.35 4.43 -6.17
CA THR A 63 2.20 4.16 -7.06
C THR A 63 1.96 5.27 -8.08
N TYR A 64 2.88 6.24 -8.17
CA TYR A 64 2.76 7.31 -9.15
C TYR A 64 2.78 6.75 -10.57
N GLY A 65 1.81 7.13 -11.38
CA GLY A 65 1.65 6.61 -12.74
C GLY A 65 1.25 5.14 -12.80
N ALA A 66 0.73 4.55 -11.72
CA ALA A 66 0.26 3.16 -11.66
C ALA A 66 -0.56 2.72 -12.88
N PRO A 67 -1.53 3.50 -13.41
CA PRO A 67 -2.29 3.09 -14.60
C PRO A 67 -1.45 2.82 -15.85
N VAL A 68 -0.22 3.36 -15.92
CA VAL A 68 0.67 3.21 -17.08
C VAL A 68 1.53 1.94 -16.97
N TRP A 69 1.88 1.51 -15.76
CA TRP A 69 2.84 0.43 -15.55
C TRP A 69 2.31 -0.79 -14.78
N ALA A 70 1.13 -0.73 -14.15
CA ALA A 70 0.61 -1.80 -13.29
C ALA A 70 0.62 -3.17 -13.99
N ASP A 71 0.17 -3.22 -15.25
CA ASP A 71 0.08 -4.45 -16.04
C ASP A 71 1.43 -4.91 -16.63
N ARG A 72 2.50 -4.15 -16.42
CA ARG A 72 3.83 -4.35 -17.02
C ARG A 72 4.91 -4.65 -15.98
N LEU A 73 4.52 -4.91 -14.73
CA LEU A 73 5.45 -5.23 -13.66
C LEU A 73 6.20 -6.54 -13.91
N THR A 74 7.52 -6.44 -14.08
CA THR A 74 8.42 -7.60 -14.05
C THR A 74 8.66 -8.08 -12.61
N ALA A 75 9.08 -9.34 -12.45
CA ALA A 75 9.47 -9.88 -11.14
C ALA A 75 10.55 -9.03 -10.45
N LYS A 76 11.50 -8.48 -11.22
CA LYS A 76 12.55 -7.58 -10.72
C LYS A 76 11.98 -6.27 -10.18
N ASN A 77 11.06 -5.64 -10.90
CA ASN A 77 10.45 -4.38 -10.48
C ASN A 77 9.57 -4.58 -9.24
N LYS A 78 8.81 -5.68 -9.22
CA LYS A 78 8.02 -6.09 -8.06
C LYS A 78 8.90 -6.29 -6.83
N ALA A 79 10.05 -6.95 -6.96
CA ALA A 79 11.00 -7.10 -5.86
C ALA A 79 11.55 -5.74 -5.36
N ALA A 80 11.89 -4.82 -6.26
CA ALA A 80 12.33 -3.47 -5.90
C ALA A 80 11.25 -2.69 -5.14
N LEU A 81 9.99 -2.79 -5.59
CA LEU A 81 8.84 -2.17 -4.95
C LEU A 81 8.60 -2.72 -3.53
N ARG A 82 8.64 -4.05 -3.38
CA ARG A 82 8.52 -4.72 -2.07
C ARG A 82 9.67 -4.35 -1.12
N ALA A 83 10.90 -4.21 -1.63
CA ALA A 83 12.03 -3.75 -0.82
C ALA A 83 11.83 -2.32 -0.30
N ALA A 84 11.35 -1.41 -1.15
CA ALA A 84 11.02 -0.04 -0.75
C ALA A 84 9.88 -0.02 0.29
N GLN A 85 8.82 -0.79 0.05
CA GLN A 85 7.70 -0.92 0.98
C GLN A 85 8.13 -1.47 2.34
N ARG A 86 8.98 -2.51 2.38
CA ARG A 86 9.50 -3.09 3.63
C ARG A 86 10.17 -2.02 4.49
N THR A 87 10.94 -1.12 3.88
CA THR A 87 11.67 -0.07 4.58
C THR A 87 10.74 0.83 5.39
N ILE A 88 9.60 1.24 4.82
CA ILE A 88 8.63 2.06 5.54
C ILE A 88 7.74 1.22 6.48
N ALA A 89 7.34 0.01 6.08
CA ALA A 89 6.51 -0.88 6.89
C ALA A 89 7.18 -1.24 8.23
N VAL A 90 8.49 -1.55 8.23
CA VAL A 90 9.25 -1.80 9.46
C VAL A 90 9.23 -0.59 10.40
N ARG A 91 9.27 0.64 9.86
CA ARG A 91 9.18 1.87 10.66
C ARG A 91 7.78 2.11 11.21
N VAL A 92 6.74 1.78 10.44
CA VAL A 92 5.34 1.89 10.88
C VAL A 92 5.10 1.02 12.11
N ILE A 93 5.59 -0.22 12.08
CA ILE A 93 5.40 -1.20 13.16
C ILE A 93 6.45 -1.07 14.28
N ARG A 94 7.40 -0.14 14.17
CA ARG A 94 8.54 0.00 15.12
C ARG A 94 9.32 -1.30 15.26
N GLY A 95 9.47 -2.05 14.17
CA GLY A 95 10.08 -3.37 14.17
C GLY A 95 11.60 -3.35 13.92
N TYR A 96 12.25 -4.49 14.10
CA TYR A 96 13.64 -4.66 13.67
C TYR A 96 13.77 -4.80 12.16
N ARG A 97 14.96 -4.45 11.64
CA ARG A 97 15.30 -4.57 10.21
C ARG A 97 15.21 -6.00 9.67
N THR A 98 15.29 -7.01 10.54
CA THR A 98 15.26 -8.44 10.19
C THR A 98 13.87 -8.96 9.84
N ILE A 99 12.80 -8.24 10.21
CA ILE A 99 11.41 -8.65 9.92
C ILE A 99 11.21 -8.75 8.41
N SER A 100 10.66 -9.87 7.94
CA SER A 100 10.38 -10.09 6.51
C SER A 100 9.39 -9.06 5.96
N TRP A 101 9.42 -8.83 4.65
CA TRP A 101 8.47 -7.92 4.00
C TRP A 101 7.02 -8.33 4.28
N ALA A 102 6.72 -9.63 4.19
CA ALA A 102 5.38 -10.16 4.40
C ALA A 102 4.86 -9.95 5.83
N ALA A 103 5.70 -10.22 6.83
CA ALA A 103 5.34 -9.97 8.23
C ALA A 103 5.20 -8.47 8.50
N ALA A 104 6.09 -7.64 7.94
CA ALA A 104 6.07 -6.20 8.16
C ALA A 104 4.82 -5.54 7.56
N THR A 105 4.45 -5.89 6.33
CA THR A 105 3.26 -5.37 5.64
C THR A 105 1.97 -5.85 6.28
N ALA A 106 1.89 -7.14 6.65
CA ALA A 106 0.73 -7.69 7.36
C ALA A 106 0.52 -6.98 8.71
N LEU A 107 1.58 -6.79 9.50
CA LEU A 107 1.52 -6.05 10.77
C LEU A 107 1.19 -4.57 10.57
N ALA A 108 1.81 -3.92 9.60
CA ALA A 108 1.53 -2.53 9.27
C ALA A 108 0.11 -2.32 8.75
N GLY A 109 -0.52 -3.41 8.27
CA GLY A 109 -1.72 -3.38 7.46
C GLY A 109 -1.54 -2.51 6.20
N ASP A 110 -0.38 -2.64 5.57
CA ASP A 110 -0.06 -1.95 4.32
C ASP A 110 -0.05 -2.99 3.20
N PRO A 111 -1.10 -3.08 2.36
CA PRO A 111 -1.17 -4.09 1.32
C PRO A 111 -0.03 -3.92 0.30
N PRO A 112 0.36 -4.99 -0.41
CA PRO A 112 1.41 -4.93 -1.42
C PRO A 112 1.14 -3.82 -2.43
N TRP A 113 2.11 -2.93 -2.64
CA TRP A 113 1.91 -1.74 -3.48
C TRP A 113 1.62 -2.09 -4.94
N GLU A 114 2.07 -3.26 -5.41
CA GLU A 114 1.69 -3.78 -6.73
C GLU A 114 0.19 -4.04 -6.85
N LEU A 115 -0.44 -4.59 -5.81
CA LEU A 115 -1.89 -4.85 -5.83
C LEU A 115 -2.67 -3.53 -5.68
N VAL A 116 -2.16 -2.59 -4.89
CA VAL A 116 -2.74 -1.25 -4.81
C VAL A 116 -2.69 -0.54 -6.16
N ALA A 117 -1.57 -0.68 -6.89
CA ALA A 117 -1.40 -0.10 -8.21
C ALA A 117 -2.37 -0.68 -9.23
N GLU A 118 -2.67 -1.98 -9.18
CA GLU A 118 -3.69 -2.60 -10.03
C GLU A 118 -5.08 -2.00 -9.77
N VAL A 119 -5.50 -1.83 -8.51
CA VAL A 119 -6.79 -1.19 -8.18
C VAL A 119 -6.85 0.26 -8.70
N LEU A 120 -5.74 1.00 -8.61
CA LEU A 120 -5.63 2.35 -9.17
C LEU A 120 -5.73 2.33 -10.71
N ALA A 121 -5.10 1.36 -11.37
CA ALA A 121 -5.15 1.19 -12.81
C ALA A 121 -6.56 0.83 -13.29
N GLU A 122 -7.24 -0.11 -12.63
CA GLU A 122 -8.62 -0.50 -12.92
C GLU A 122 -9.59 0.68 -12.78
N THR A 123 -9.48 1.43 -11.68
CA THR A 123 -10.30 2.61 -11.43
C THR A 123 -10.06 3.69 -12.49
N TYR A 124 -8.79 3.89 -12.87
CA TYR A 124 -8.44 4.84 -13.92
C TYR A 124 -9.00 4.42 -15.28
N SER A 125 -8.84 3.14 -15.67
CA SER A 125 -9.34 2.59 -16.93
C SER A 125 -10.86 2.68 -17.04
N TYR A 126 -11.57 2.45 -15.93
CA TYR A 126 -13.02 2.66 -15.88
C TYR A 126 -13.38 4.13 -16.16
N VAL A 127 -12.74 5.07 -15.45
CA VAL A 127 -13.04 6.50 -15.59
C VAL A 127 -12.67 7.01 -16.99
N SER A 128 -11.50 6.64 -17.51
CA SER A 128 -11.03 7.06 -18.83
C SER A 128 -11.88 6.45 -19.94
N GLY A 129 -12.29 5.18 -19.83
CA GLY A 129 -13.18 4.51 -20.76
C GLY A 129 -14.56 5.18 -20.83
N ARG A 130 -15.16 5.51 -19.68
CA ARG A 130 -16.43 6.25 -19.63
C ARG A 130 -16.33 7.63 -20.29
N ARG A 131 -15.27 8.37 -19.99
CA ARG A 131 -15.02 9.69 -20.60
C ARG A 131 -14.79 9.61 -22.10
N ALA A 132 -14.14 8.56 -22.60
CA ALA A 132 -13.96 8.34 -24.03
C ALA A 132 -15.29 8.11 -24.77
N LEU A 133 -16.31 7.59 -24.06
CA LEU A 133 -17.68 7.45 -24.56
C LEU A 133 -18.51 8.75 -24.43
N GLY A 134 -17.91 9.85 -23.96
CA GLY A 134 -18.62 11.10 -23.69
C GLY A 134 -19.43 11.11 -22.40
N GLU A 135 -19.31 10.07 -21.57
CA GLU A 135 -20.03 9.94 -20.31
C GLU A 135 -19.19 10.47 -19.13
N ASN A 136 -19.87 11.10 -18.16
CA ASN A 136 -19.23 11.41 -16.89
C ASN A 136 -19.50 10.27 -15.89
N PRO A 137 -18.48 9.51 -15.44
CA PRO A 137 -18.70 8.39 -14.53
C PRO A 137 -19.31 8.88 -13.20
N THR A 138 -20.37 8.19 -12.78
CA THR A 138 -21.02 8.44 -11.48
C THR A 138 -20.09 8.05 -10.33
N LEU A 139 -20.23 8.73 -9.19
CA LEU A 139 -19.49 8.41 -7.98
C LEU A 139 -19.71 6.94 -7.58
N ASP A 140 -20.96 6.46 -7.62
CA ASP A 140 -21.31 5.08 -7.30
C ASP A 140 -20.62 4.06 -8.22
N GLY A 141 -20.51 4.39 -9.51
CA GLY A 141 -19.78 3.56 -10.47
C GLY A 141 -18.29 3.46 -10.11
N ILE A 142 -17.65 4.58 -9.80
CA ILE A 142 -16.23 4.63 -9.39
C ILE A 142 -16.03 3.84 -8.09
N LEU A 143 -16.89 4.04 -7.09
CA LEU A 143 -16.83 3.34 -5.81
C LEU A 143 -17.07 1.84 -5.97
N ARG A 144 -17.95 1.42 -6.88
CA ARG A 144 -18.20 0.01 -7.19
C ARG A 144 -16.95 -0.66 -7.75
N VAL A 145 -16.33 -0.07 -8.79
CA VAL A 145 -15.09 -0.61 -9.38
C VAL A 145 -13.98 -0.68 -8.34
N ARG A 146 -13.82 0.38 -7.55
CA ARG A 146 -12.83 0.41 -6.47
C ARG A 146 -13.07 -0.69 -5.43
N ARG A 147 -14.32 -0.92 -5.02
CA ARG A 147 -14.69 -1.96 -4.05
C ARG A 147 -14.35 -3.35 -4.58
N MET A 148 -14.69 -3.64 -5.84
CA MET A 148 -14.36 -4.92 -6.49
C MET A 148 -12.83 -5.12 -6.56
N GLY A 149 -12.08 -4.09 -6.96
CA GLY A 149 -10.61 -4.15 -6.97
C GLY A 149 -10.04 -4.36 -5.57
N GLN A 150 -10.61 -3.73 -4.54
CA GLN A 150 -10.19 -3.93 -3.15
C GLN A 150 -10.46 -5.35 -2.66
N GLU A 151 -11.61 -5.95 -2.99
CA GLU A 151 -11.92 -7.34 -2.66
C GLU A 151 -10.93 -8.31 -3.33
N ALA A 152 -10.64 -8.09 -4.61
CA ALA A 152 -9.64 -8.86 -5.35
C ALA A 152 -8.23 -8.72 -4.75
N LEU A 153 -7.84 -7.51 -4.36
CA LEU A 153 -6.59 -7.22 -3.66
C LEU A 153 -6.51 -8.00 -2.35
N MET A 154 -7.57 -7.98 -1.53
CA MET A 154 -7.57 -8.66 -0.23
C MET A 154 -7.43 -10.17 -0.38
N ARG A 155 -8.15 -10.76 -1.35
CA ARG A 155 -8.03 -12.18 -1.68
C ARG A 155 -6.61 -12.54 -2.10
N ARG A 156 -6.06 -11.83 -3.10
CA ARG A 156 -4.70 -12.08 -3.63
C ARG A 156 -3.62 -11.82 -2.59
N TRP A 157 -3.81 -10.86 -1.70
CA TRP A 157 -2.87 -10.62 -0.61
C TRP A 157 -2.89 -11.77 0.40
N GLY A 158 -4.08 -12.29 0.74
CA GLY A 158 -4.21 -13.48 1.58
C GLY A 158 -3.51 -14.71 0.99
N GLU A 159 -3.64 -14.92 -0.33
CA GLU A 159 -2.95 -15.97 -1.08
C GLU A 159 -1.42 -15.73 -1.08
N ASP A 160 -0.97 -14.51 -1.40
CA ASP A 160 0.46 -14.16 -1.41
C ASP A 160 1.10 -14.37 -0.05
N LEU A 161 0.43 -13.99 1.04
CA LEU A 161 0.88 -14.21 2.43
C LEU A 161 0.99 -15.70 2.79
N ALA A 162 0.16 -16.56 2.20
CA ALA A 162 0.22 -18.01 2.41
C ALA A 162 1.46 -18.63 1.75
N GLY A 163 1.89 -18.09 0.61
CA GLY A 163 3.04 -18.58 -0.15
C GLY A 163 4.41 -18.02 0.29
N GLN A 164 4.48 -17.17 1.32
CA GLN A 164 5.74 -16.53 1.71
C GLN A 164 6.66 -17.48 2.49
N PRO A 165 7.94 -17.60 2.11
CA PRO A 165 8.90 -18.44 2.82
C PRO A 165 9.35 -17.86 4.17
N TYR A 166 9.13 -16.56 4.42
CA TYR A 166 9.62 -15.86 5.61
C TYR A 166 8.52 -15.14 6.38
N GLY A 167 8.57 -15.21 7.71
CA GLY A 167 7.56 -14.60 8.57
C GLY A 167 6.27 -15.41 8.68
N THR A 168 6.32 -16.70 8.36
CA THR A 168 5.20 -17.65 8.30
C THR A 168 4.33 -17.63 9.56
N ARG A 169 4.93 -17.56 10.75
CA ARG A 169 4.17 -17.47 12.02
C ARG A 169 3.26 -16.23 12.07
N VAL A 170 3.77 -15.08 11.65
CA VAL A 170 3.01 -13.82 11.64
C VAL A 170 1.93 -13.86 10.56
N THR A 171 2.31 -14.27 9.34
CA THR A 171 1.38 -14.30 8.21
C THR A 171 0.26 -15.32 8.43
N ALA A 172 0.56 -16.50 8.97
CA ALA A 172 -0.44 -17.51 9.34
C ALA A 172 -1.41 -17.04 10.43
N ALA A 173 -0.95 -16.19 11.35
CA ALA A 173 -1.79 -15.65 12.41
C ALA A 173 -2.71 -14.52 11.93
N ILE A 174 -2.22 -13.64 11.03
CA ILE A 174 -2.97 -12.50 10.50
C ILE A 174 -3.92 -12.91 9.37
N ARG A 175 -3.51 -13.82 8.47
CA ARG A 175 -4.30 -14.25 7.30
C ARG A 175 -5.78 -14.55 7.59
N PRO A 176 -6.16 -15.38 8.58
CA PRO A 176 -7.57 -15.70 8.82
C PRO A 176 -8.39 -14.50 9.30
N VAL A 177 -7.73 -13.45 9.82
CA VAL A 177 -8.38 -12.23 10.30
C VAL A 177 -7.99 -11.01 9.45
N LEU A 178 -7.42 -11.20 8.26
CA LEU A 178 -6.76 -10.12 7.49
C LEU A 178 -7.71 -8.96 7.17
N GLU A 179 -8.92 -9.27 6.70
CA GLU A 179 -9.94 -8.25 6.43
C GLU A 179 -10.32 -7.49 7.68
N ARG A 180 -10.54 -8.21 8.78
CA ARG A 180 -10.90 -7.59 10.06
C ARG A 180 -9.74 -6.77 10.63
N TRP A 181 -8.52 -7.25 10.47
CA TRP A 181 -7.30 -6.57 10.85
C TRP A 181 -7.16 -5.22 10.12
N MET A 182 -7.50 -5.19 8.84
CA MET A 182 -7.53 -3.96 8.03
C MET A 182 -8.63 -2.98 8.46
N ARG A 183 -9.81 -3.48 8.86
CA ARG A 183 -10.98 -2.66 9.26
C ARG A 183 -10.83 -1.94 10.60
N ARG A 184 -9.84 -2.29 11.42
CA ARG A 184 -9.66 -1.69 12.75
C ARG A 184 -9.09 -0.27 12.64
N LYS A 185 -9.67 0.68 13.40
CA LYS A 185 -8.91 1.88 13.83
C LYS A 185 -7.70 1.38 14.63
N ARG A 186 -6.52 1.46 14.01
CA ARG A 186 -5.29 0.85 14.53
C ARG A 186 -4.94 1.48 15.89
N LYS A 187 -4.96 0.67 16.96
CA LYS A 187 -4.22 1.01 18.17
C LYS A 187 -2.73 1.05 17.81
N PRO A 188 -1.92 1.98 18.35
CA PRO A 188 -0.50 2.04 18.05
C PRO A 188 0.19 0.72 18.37
N LEU A 189 0.78 0.06 17.37
CA LEU A 189 1.72 -1.04 17.62
C LEU A 189 2.92 -0.46 18.36
N THR A 190 3.08 -0.84 19.63
CA THR A 190 4.25 -0.44 20.41
C THR A 190 5.42 -1.36 20.08
N PHE A 191 6.65 -0.86 20.29
CA PHE A 191 7.86 -1.65 20.08
C PHE A 191 7.82 -2.98 20.84
N ARG A 192 7.30 -2.99 22.08
CA ARG A 192 7.20 -4.21 22.87
C ARG A 192 6.16 -5.19 22.31
N LEU A 193 5.05 -4.70 21.75
CA LEU A 193 4.03 -5.52 21.08
C LEU A 193 4.57 -6.18 19.80
N THR A 194 5.55 -5.58 19.14
CA THR A 194 6.17 -6.17 17.95
C THR A 194 7.36 -7.09 18.24
N GLN A 195 7.86 -7.12 19.49
CA GLN A 195 9.06 -7.90 19.88
C GLN A 195 8.81 -9.03 20.88
N GLY A 196 7.92 -8.83 21.86
CA GLY A 196 7.55 -9.93 22.75
C GLY A 196 6.73 -10.97 21.97
N ASN A 197 6.40 -12.07 22.62
CA ASN A 197 5.31 -12.93 22.17
C ASN A 197 3.97 -12.55 22.87
N PRO A 198 3.36 -11.36 22.64
CA PRO A 198 1.95 -11.06 22.96
C PRO A 198 1.09 -11.02 21.68
N PHE A 199 1.58 -11.61 20.59
CA PHE A 199 0.91 -11.68 19.28
C PHE A 199 -0.49 -12.33 19.36
N THR A 200 -0.73 -13.11 20.42
CA THR A 200 -2.00 -13.75 20.70
C THR A 200 -3.07 -12.77 21.13
N ASP A 201 -2.81 -11.75 21.93
CA ASP A 201 -3.88 -10.97 22.57
C ASP A 201 -4.58 -10.03 21.58
N ASP A 202 -3.82 -9.33 20.73
CA ASP A 202 -4.41 -8.46 19.69
C ASP A 202 -5.10 -9.27 18.57
N ILE A 203 -4.59 -10.47 18.27
CA ILE A 203 -5.20 -11.41 17.31
C ILE A 203 -6.41 -12.12 17.93
N GLN A 204 -6.38 -12.42 19.23
CA GLN A 204 -7.52 -12.95 19.98
C GLN A 204 -8.61 -11.89 20.07
N ASP A 205 -8.27 -10.64 20.36
CA ASP A 205 -9.18 -9.51 20.21
C ASP A 205 -9.70 -9.41 18.76
N ALA A 206 -8.88 -9.76 17.76
CA ALA A 206 -9.26 -9.86 16.33
C ALA A 206 -10.08 -11.08 15.97
N ARG A 207 -10.21 -12.04 16.88
CA ARG A 207 -11.16 -13.14 16.76
C ARG A 207 -12.46 -12.81 17.49
N VAL A 208 -12.42 -12.09 18.62
CA VAL A 208 -13.54 -11.99 19.57
C VAL A 208 -14.51 -10.82 19.32
N GLY A 209 -14.05 -9.59 19.03
CA GLY A 209 -14.96 -8.44 18.83
C GLY A 209 -15.92 -8.54 17.61
N SER A 210 -17.07 -7.88 17.67
CA SER A 210 -18.12 -7.94 16.64
C SER A 210 -17.75 -7.23 15.31
N PRO A 211 -18.28 -7.67 14.15
CA PRO A 211 -18.10 -6.98 12.89
C PRO A 211 -18.79 -5.61 12.94
N ARG A 212 -18.04 -4.53 12.72
CA ARG A 212 -18.64 -3.22 12.44
C ARG A 212 -18.97 -3.11 10.94
N PRO A 213 -20.08 -2.46 10.57
CA PRO A 213 -20.39 -2.21 9.18
C PRO A 213 -19.25 -1.46 8.50
N MET A 214 -18.97 -1.85 7.25
CA MET A 214 -17.98 -1.24 6.38
C MET A 214 -18.41 0.20 6.09
N SER A 215 -17.85 1.21 6.76
CA SER A 215 -17.98 2.58 6.28
C SER A 215 -17.00 2.76 5.12
N ASP A 216 -17.47 3.32 4.01
CA ASP A 216 -16.66 3.56 2.81
C ASP A 216 -15.43 4.45 3.09
N SER A 217 -15.44 5.16 4.21
CA SER A 217 -14.37 6.02 4.76
C SER A 217 -13.29 5.31 5.58
N ALA A 218 -13.59 4.17 6.23
CA ALA A 218 -12.74 3.68 7.33
C ALA A 218 -11.48 2.90 6.90
N LEU A 219 -11.38 2.50 5.63
CA LEU A 219 -10.32 1.58 5.18
C LEU A 219 -9.10 2.25 4.56
N TRP A 220 -9.16 3.54 4.20
CA TRP A 220 -8.10 4.13 3.37
C TRP A 220 -8.03 5.65 3.30
N GLU A 221 -8.70 6.43 4.16
CA GLU A 221 -8.61 7.91 4.19
C GLU A 221 -7.17 8.42 4.44
N CYS A 222 -6.38 8.42 3.37
CA CYS A 222 -5.15 9.17 3.15
C CYS A 222 -4.93 9.40 1.64
N ASN A 223 -5.95 9.16 0.79
CA ASN A 223 -5.89 9.43 -0.64
C ASN A 223 -7.15 10.17 -1.12
N THR A 224 -7.56 11.18 -0.37
CA THR A 224 -8.55 12.15 -0.82
C THR A 224 -7.79 13.34 -1.40
N VAL A 225 -7.89 13.48 -2.72
CA VAL A 225 -7.58 14.63 -3.58
C VAL A 225 -6.10 14.95 -3.87
N LEU A 226 -5.60 14.39 -4.98
CA LEU A 226 -4.96 15.22 -6.00
C LEU A 226 -5.81 15.11 -7.26
N ASN A 227 -6.75 16.05 -7.40
CA ASN A 227 -7.41 16.36 -8.66
C ASN A 227 -6.34 16.73 -9.70
N PRO A 228 -6.43 16.26 -10.96
CA PRO A 228 -5.57 16.75 -12.04
C PRO A 228 -5.91 18.18 -12.49
N CYS A 229 -7.03 18.74 -12.03
CA CYS A 229 -7.44 20.11 -12.33
C CYS A 229 -7.42 20.96 -11.06
N GLY A 230 -6.44 21.86 -10.96
CA GLY A 230 -6.40 22.91 -9.96
C GLY A 230 -7.45 23.98 -10.23
N SER A 231 -8.70 23.71 -9.83
CA SER A 231 -9.72 24.75 -9.72
C SER A 231 -10.54 24.52 -8.44
N LEU A 232 -10.40 25.47 -7.51
CA LEU A 232 -11.32 25.69 -6.41
C LEU A 232 -12.62 26.23 -7.00
N GLN A 233 -13.75 25.57 -6.77
CA GLN A 233 -15.04 26.26 -6.71
C GLN A 233 -15.91 25.73 -5.57
N PRO A 234 -16.60 26.62 -4.84
CA PRO A 234 -17.35 26.30 -3.63
C PRO A 234 -18.77 25.86 -3.97
N LEU A 235 -19.35 25.01 -3.12
CA LEU A 235 -20.61 25.22 -2.41
C LEU A 235 -20.60 24.32 -1.16
#